data_AF-A0A523NCT6-F1
#
_entry.id   AF-A0A523NCT6-F1
#
_cell.length_a   1.000
_cell.length_b   1.000
_cell.length_c   1.000
_cell.angle_alpha   90.00
_cell.angle_beta   90.00
_cell.angle_gamma   90.00
#
_symmetry.space_group_name_H-M   'P 1'
#
loop_
_entity.id
_entity.type
_entity.pdbx_description
1 polymer ?
#
loop_
_entity_poly.entity_id
_entity_poly.type
_entity_poly.pdbx_seq_one_letter_code
_entity_poly.pdbx_strand_id
1 'polypeptide(L)'
;MTYRVFSVRRRRLMATPEQPGQLRLAALGLLHPVSRRRRFYQRMLGLAMRLGIDGLFAQRADDPLPDPGISNLLRELGSILDQPDLEAAVFWPPETSRGRVYLHLFDRRQRACRPVGFAKVSLDDINDKRLEHEATVLNELARKPSDALHVPAVLGRGQVAGHQVVVTEPLPPDARPIPARLHAFPAACVKAFAGEAKSIRPDEFPGLSWWPAYEQHLNGRGKAFDTQLRALVAGGVAVRRAHGDFGPSNIFETSGGLWVLDWEESAADAPMLADEITFDMGVNARRIARNPVAALRAFAQRNLRSADDARRGEILMALAFRAAVGPRDARLFIRHWETLS
;
A
#
# COMPACT_ATOMS: atom_id res chain seq x y z
N MET A 1 -25.00 1.57 -17.89
CA MET A 1 -24.76 0.20 -17.35
C MET A 1 -25.02 0.26 -15.86
N THR A 2 -25.97 -0.51 -15.32
CA THR A 2 -26.34 -0.40 -13.90
C THR A 2 -25.38 -1.16 -12.99
N TYR A 3 -25.06 -0.59 -11.84
CA TYR A 3 -24.17 -1.14 -10.82
C TYR A 3 -24.92 -1.50 -9.53
N ARG A 4 -24.40 -2.51 -8.84
CA ARG A 4 -24.75 -2.85 -7.46
C ARG A 4 -23.66 -2.33 -6.53
N VAL A 5 -24.02 -1.41 -5.63
CA VAL A 5 -23.13 -0.79 -4.66
C VAL A 5 -23.32 -1.46 -3.29
N PHE A 6 -22.29 -2.17 -2.83
CA PHE A 6 -22.27 -2.83 -1.54
C PHE A 6 -21.68 -1.92 -0.47
N SER A 7 -22.38 -1.77 0.64
CA SER A 7 -21.98 -0.89 1.74
C SER A 7 -21.98 -1.60 3.09
N VAL A 8 -21.07 -1.21 3.99
CA VAL A 8 -21.03 -1.67 5.38
C VAL A 8 -21.05 -0.45 6.29
N ARG A 9 -22.08 -0.31 7.13
CA ARG A 9 -22.28 0.84 8.03
C ARG A 9 -22.18 2.18 7.30
N ARG A 10 -22.91 2.32 6.18
CA ARG A 10 -22.93 3.50 5.28
C ARG A 10 -21.65 3.80 4.50
N ARG A 11 -20.58 3.01 4.69
CA ARG A 11 -19.36 3.11 3.90
C ARG A 11 -19.49 2.24 2.65
N ARG A 12 -19.31 2.82 1.46
CA ARG A 12 -19.18 2.07 0.21
C ARG A 12 -17.93 1.17 0.30
N LEU A 13 -18.09 -0.09 -0.08
CA LEU A 13 -17.02 -1.08 -0.08
C LEU A 13 -16.58 -1.39 -1.50
N MET A 14 -17.56 -1.83 -2.30
CA MET A 14 -17.34 -2.28 -3.67
C MET A 14 -18.59 -1.98 -4.50
N ALA A 15 -18.42 -1.66 -5.77
CA ALA A 15 -19.49 -1.65 -6.74
C ALA A 15 -19.14 -2.55 -7.92
N THR A 16 -20.13 -3.28 -8.40
CA THR A 16 -19.96 -4.21 -9.51
C THR A 16 -21.09 -4.07 -10.51
N PRO A 17 -20.83 -4.32 -11.81
CA PRO A 17 -21.85 -4.55 -12.82
C PRO A 17 -23.01 -5.42 -12.34
N GLU A 18 -24.25 -5.05 -12.66
CA GLU A 18 -25.41 -5.91 -12.41
C GLU A 18 -25.42 -7.15 -13.32
N GLN A 19 -24.72 -7.13 -14.44
CA GLN A 19 -24.44 -8.31 -15.27
C GLN A 19 -23.02 -8.20 -15.85
N PRO A 20 -22.32 -9.32 -16.05
CA PRO A 20 -22.72 -10.70 -15.71
C PRO A 20 -22.52 -11.02 -14.21
N GLY A 21 -23.37 -11.89 -13.66
CA GLY A 21 -23.25 -12.35 -12.26
C GLY A 21 -21.89 -13.00 -11.91
N GLN A 22 -21.24 -13.62 -12.89
CA GLN A 22 -19.90 -14.20 -12.74
C GLN A 22 -18.84 -13.15 -12.40
N LEU A 23 -18.91 -11.96 -13.00
CA LEU A 23 -18.00 -10.86 -12.69
C LEU A 23 -18.17 -10.42 -11.23
N ARG A 24 -19.39 -10.37 -10.70
CA ARG A 24 -19.60 -10.03 -9.28
C ARG A 24 -18.91 -11.02 -8.34
N LEU A 25 -19.00 -12.31 -8.64
CA LEU A 25 -18.32 -13.35 -7.86
C LEU A 25 -16.80 -13.25 -7.99
N ALA A 26 -16.28 -12.98 -9.20
CA ALA A 26 -14.86 -12.75 -9.42
C ALA A 26 -14.35 -11.54 -8.62
N ALA A 27 -15.05 -10.40 -8.72
CA ALA A 27 -14.77 -9.18 -7.96
C ALA A 27 -14.79 -9.42 -6.44
N LEU A 28 -15.79 -10.15 -5.94
CA LEU A 28 -15.86 -10.50 -4.53
C LEU A 28 -14.63 -11.32 -4.08
N GLY A 29 -14.09 -12.18 -4.94
CA GLY A 29 -12.87 -12.96 -4.69
C GLY A 29 -11.60 -12.11 -4.53
N LEU A 30 -11.59 -10.90 -5.09
CA LEU A 30 -10.48 -9.94 -5.01
C LEU A 30 -10.48 -9.15 -3.68
N LEU A 31 -11.54 -9.25 -2.88
CA LEU A 31 -11.49 -8.78 -1.50
C LEU A 31 -10.61 -9.69 -0.65
N HIS A 32 -9.56 -9.13 -0.06
CA HIS A 32 -8.72 -9.80 0.94
C HIS A 32 -9.12 -9.39 2.37
N PRO A 33 -10.10 -10.08 3.00
CA PRO A 33 -10.59 -9.70 4.32
C PRO A 33 -9.58 -9.98 5.45
N VAL A 34 -9.10 -8.90 6.06
CA VAL A 34 -8.17 -8.93 7.21
C VAL A 34 -8.79 -9.33 8.56
N SER A 35 -10.11 -9.56 8.64
CA SER A 35 -10.80 -9.90 9.90
C SER A 35 -11.80 -11.05 9.74
N ARG A 36 -12.04 -11.79 10.83
CA ARG A 36 -13.04 -12.87 10.85
C ARG A 36 -14.44 -12.37 10.46
N ARG A 37 -14.82 -11.17 10.92
CA ARG A 37 -16.09 -10.53 10.56
C ARG A 37 -16.18 -10.22 9.07
N ARG A 38 -15.11 -9.68 8.47
CA ARG A 38 -15.07 -9.41 7.01
C ARG A 38 -15.07 -10.70 6.19
N ARG A 39 -14.39 -11.76 6.66
CA ARG A 39 -14.44 -13.09 6.04
C ARG A 39 -15.84 -13.67 6.05
N PHE A 40 -16.54 -13.57 7.17
CA PHE A 40 -17.94 -14.00 7.28
C PHE A 40 -18.83 -13.21 6.32
N TYR A 41 -18.70 -11.88 6.32
CA TYR A 41 -19.45 -11.01 5.41
C TYR A 41 -19.20 -11.36 3.93
N GLN A 42 -17.94 -11.56 3.53
CA GLN A 42 -17.59 -11.98 2.18
C GLN A 42 -18.24 -13.32 1.81
N ARG A 43 -18.20 -14.32 2.71
CA ARG A 43 -18.82 -15.63 2.47
C ARG A 43 -20.34 -15.53 2.33
N MET A 44 -21.00 -14.78 3.22
CA MET A 44 -22.44 -14.56 3.17
C MET A 44 -22.84 -13.83 1.88
N LEU A 45 -22.08 -12.81 1.48
CA LEU A 45 -22.31 -12.08 0.25
C LEU A 45 -22.09 -12.96 -0.98
N GLY A 46 -21.08 -13.84 -0.97
CA GLY A 46 -20.83 -14.80 -2.05
C GLY A 46 -21.96 -15.81 -2.21
N LEU A 47 -22.54 -16.29 -1.09
CA LEU A 47 -23.73 -17.13 -1.14
C LEU A 47 -24.93 -16.36 -1.72
N ALA A 48 -25.16 -15.13 -1.25
CA ALA A 48 -26.24 -14.28 -1.77
C ALA A 48 -26.11 -14.02 -3.28
N MET A 49 -24.89 -13.77 -3.77
CA MET A 49 -24.61 -13.57 -5.20
C MET A 49 -24.86 -14.83 -6.03
N ARG A 50 -24.49 -16.02 -5.52
CA ARG A 50 -24.77 -17.30 -6.17
C ARG A 50 -26.26 -17.62 -6.26
N LEU A 51 -27.02 -17.22 -5.24
CA LEU A 51 -28.48 -17.37 -5.18
C LEU A 51 -29.24 -16.24 -5.90
N GLY A 52 -28.54 -15.21 -6.40
CA GLY A 52 -29.16 -14.05 -7.07
C GLY A 52 -29.90 -13.08 -6.15
N ILE A 53 -29.77 -13.21 -4.83
CA ILE A 53 -30.47 -12.40 -3.82
C ILE A 53 -29.59 -11.27 -3.24
N ASP A 54 -28.41 -11.03 -3.82
CA ASP A 54 -27.47 -10.00 -3.37
C ASP A 54 -28.01 -8.56 -3.50
N GLY A 55 -29.10 -8.36 -4.26
CA GLY A 55 -29.83 -7.10 -4.32
C GLY A 55 -30.39 -6.62 -2.97
N LEU A 56 -30.63 -7.53 -2.01
CA LEU A 56 -31.04 -7.17 -0.65
C LEU A 56 -29.92 -6.47 0.15
N PHE A 57 -28.67 -6.61 -0.30
CA PHE A 57 -27.47 -6.07 0.37
C PHE A 57 -26.81 -4.95 -0.44
N ALA A 58 -27.41 -4.54 -1.55
CA ALA A 58 -26.85 -3.58 -2.49
C ALA A 58 -27.84 -2.47 -2.83
N GLN A 59 -27.32 -1.28 -3.08
CA GLN A 59 -28.06 -0.21 -3.72
C GLN A 59 -27.79 -0.26 -5.22
N ARG A 60 -28.82 -0.06 -6.05
CA ARG A 60 -28.64 0.15 -7.48
C ARG A 60 -28.18 1.58 -7.74
N ALA A 61 -27.22 1.74 -8.63
CA ALA A 61 -26.76 3.04 -9.10
C ALA A 61 -26.45 2.94 -10.60
N ASP A 62 -26.82 3.96 -11.37
CA ASP A 62 -26.47 4.01 -12.80
C ASP A 62 -24.99 4.32 -13.01
N ASP A 63 -24.40 5.10 -12.07
CA ASP A 63 -22.97 5.31 -11.99
C ASP A 63 -22.50 5.18 -10.52
N PRO A 64 -21.54 4.28 -10.22
CA PRO A 64 -20.97 4.20 -8.88
C PRO A 64 -20.04 5.37 -8.54
N LEU A 65 -19.51 6.09 -9.53
CA LEU A 65 -18.51 7.14 -9.39
C LEU A 65 -19.08 8.54 -9.64
N PRO A 66 -18.52 9.58 -9.01
CA PRO A 66 -18.77 10.95 -9.44
C PRO A 66 -18.16 11.20 -10.82
N ASP A 67 -18.43 12.38 -11.39
CA ASP A 67 -17.83 12.87 -12.64
C ASP A 67 -16.29 12.61 -12.67
N PRO A 68 -15.74 12.02 -13.74
CA PRO A 68 -16.30 11.82 -15.08
C PRO A 68 -17.23 10.59 -15.25
N GLY A 69 -17.51 9.87 -14.17
CA GLY A 69 -18.32 8.66 -14.19
C GLY A 69 -17.57 7.43 -14.70
N ILE A 70 -18.09 6.24 -14.40
CA ILE A 70 -17.45 4.97 -14.72
C ILE A 70 -17.37 4.71 -16.23
N SER A 71 -18.34 5.19 -17.00
CA SER A 71 -18.40 4.92 -18.45
C SER A 71 -17.30 5.67 -19.20
N ASN A 72 -17.03 6.93 -18.83
CA ASN A 72 -15.94 7.70 -19.41
C ASN A 72 -14.59 7.11 -18.99
N LEU A 73 -14.46 6.78 -17.71
CA LEU A 73 -13.25 6.15 -17.16
C LEU A 73 -12.91 4.83 -17.87
N LEU A 74 -13.89 3.96 -18.11
CA LEU A 74 -13.68 2.70 -18.83
C LEU A 74 -13.26 2.91 -20.29
N ARG A 75 -13.79 3.95 -20.96
CA ARG A 75 -13.40 4.29 -22.34
C ARG A 75 -11.93 4.71 -22.41
N GLU A 76 -11.51 5.60 -21.51
CA GLU A 76 -10.12 6.06 -21.44
C GLU A 76 -9.17 4.91 -21.07
N LEU A 77 -9.53 4.09 -20.08
CA LEU A 77 -8.78 2.89 -19.72
C LEU A 77 -8.69 1.89 -20.86
N GLY A 78 -9.75 1.76 -21.66
CA GLY A 78 -9.76 0.91 -22.83
C GLY A 78 -8.80 1.40 -23.91
N SER A 79 -8.71 2.72 -24.11
CA SER A 79 -7.69 3.33 -24.97
C SER A 79 -6.27 3.08 -24.44
N ILE A 80 -6.04 3.30 -23.14
CA ILE A 80 -4.73 3.09 -22.49
C ILE A 80 -4.24 1.64 -22.65
N LEU A 81 -5.14 0.67 -22.59
CA LEU A 81 -4.81 -0.76 -22.65
C LEU A 81 -4.97 -1.39 -24.04
N ASP A 82 -5.40 -0.62 -25.04
CA ASP A 82 -5.85 -1.14 -26.35
C ASP A 82 -6.89 -2.28 -26.22
N GLN A 83 -7.86 -2.08 -25.31
CA GLN A 83 -8.94 -3.00 -25.01
C GLN A 83 -10.29 -2.26 -24.94
N PRO A 84 -11.10 -2.27 -26.00
CA PRO A 84 -12.32 -1.44 -26.05
C PRO A 84 -13.46 -1.93 -25.14
N ASP A 85 -13.50 -3.22 -24.80
CA ASP A 85 -14.64 -3.86 -24.12
C ASP A 85 -14.35 -4.17 -22.64
N LEU A 86 -13.95 -3.15 -21.88
CA LEU A 86 -13.68 -3.28 -20.45
C LEU A 86 -14.93 -3.15 -19.59
N GLU A 87 -15.01 -4.00 -18.57
CA GLU A 87 -15.90 -3.84 -17.41
C GLU A 87 -15.04 -3.68 -16.15
N ALA A 88 -15.57 -3.01 -15.12
CA ALA A 88 -14.83 -2.82 -13.88
C ALA A 88 -15.64 -3.10 -12.64
N ALA A 89 -14.99 -3.73 -11.66
CA ALA A 89 -15.40 -3.67 -10.27
C ALA A 89 -14.65 -2.54 -9.57
N VAL A 90 -15.40 -1.64 -8.94
CA VAL A 90 -14.90 -0.45 -8.25
C VAL A 90 -14.74 -0.75 -6.77
N PHE A 91 -13.61 -0.35 -6.18
CA PHE A 91 -13.32 -0.51 -4.76
C PHE A 91 -12.94 0.83 -4.16
N TRP A 92 -13.61 1.18 -3.05
CA TRP A 92 -13.26 2.37 -2.32
C TRP A 92 -12.20 2.05 -1.26
N PRO A 93 -11.19 2.93 -1.09
CA PRO A 93 -10.33 2.84 0.07
C PRO A 93 -11.19 2.87 1.33
N PRO A 94 -10.70 2.28 2.44
CA PRO A 94 -11.34 2.49 3.70
C PRO A 94 -11.51 4.01 3.95
N GLU A 95 -10.44 4.76 3.97
CA GLU A 95 -10.52 6.19 4.24
C GLU A 95 -10.90 6.95 2.97
N THR A 96 -12.12 7.51 2.94
CA THR A 96 -12.65 8.22 1.75
C THR A 96 -11.92 9.52 1.45
N SER A 97 -11.25 10.11 2.45
CA SER A 97 -10.37 11.27 2.28
C SER A 97 -9.04 10.94 1.60
N ARG A 98 -8.81 9.67 1.21
CA ARG A 98 -7.59 9.28 0.48
C ARG A 98 -7.55 9.79 -0.95
N GLY A 99 -8.64 10.34 -1.50
CA GLY A 99 -8.62 10.95 -2.84
C GLY A 99 -8.30 9.97 -3.96
N ARG A 100 -8.71 8.69 -3.81
CA ARG A 100 -8.47 7.64 -4.81
C ARG A 100 -9.61 6.64 -4.93
N VAL A 101 -9.65 5.98 -6.07
CA VAL A 101 -10.51 4.82 -6.36
C VAL A 101 -9.68 3.73 -7.03
N TYR A 102 -10.02 2.47 -6.74
CA TYR A 102 -9.37 1.31 -7.34
C TYR A 102 -10.35 0.55 -8.22
N LEU A 103 -9.89 0.08 -9.38
CA LEU A 103 -10.69 -0.68 -10.32
C LEU A 103 -9.98 -1.99 -10.65
N HIS A 104 -10.70 -3.09 -10.52
CA HIS A 104 -10.30 -4.34 -11.17
C HIS A 104 -11.01 -4.39 -12.52
N LEU A 105 -10.20 -4.42 -13.59
CA LEU A 105 -10.65 -4.39 -14.97
C LEU A 105 -10.81 -5.81 -15.49
N PHE A 106 -11.87 -6.05 -16.24
CA PHE A 106 -12.21 -7.33 -16.83
C PHE A 106 -12.49 -7.12 -18.32
N ASP A 107 -11.99 -8.02 -19.17
CA ASP A 107 -12.35 -8.03 -20.58
C ASP A 107 -13.67 -8.79 -20.76
N ARG A 108 -14.71 -8.10 -21.24
CA ARG A 108 -16.05 -8.65 -21.43
C ARG A 108 -16.07 -9.84 -22.41
N ARG A 109 -15.08 -9.93 -23.31
CA ARG A 109 -14.95 -11.02 -24.28
C ARG A 109 -14.51 -12.33 -23.60
N GLN A 110 -13.91 -12.25 -22.41
CA GLN A 110 -13.43 -13.41 -21.67
C GLN A 110 -14.52 -14.01 -20.77
N ARG A 111 -14.95 -15.25 -21.09
CA ARG A 111 -15.93 -15.99 -20.28
C ARG A 111 -15.48 -16.25 -18.85
N ALA A 112 -14.17 -16.30 -18.59
CA ALA A 112 -13.64 -16.63 -17.27
C ALA A 112 -13.71 -15.47 -16.26
N CYS A 113 -14.09 -14.25 -16.70
CA CYS A 113 -14.08 -13.03 -15.90
C CYS A 113 -12.78 -12.88 -15.08
N ARG A 114 -11.62 -13.15 -15.70
CA ARG A 114 -10.33 -12.93 -15.06
C ARG A 114 -9.97 -11.45 -15.16
N PRO A 115 -9.41 -10.85 -14.10
CA PRO A 115 -8.92 -9.48 -14.20
C PRO A 115 -7.84 -9.38 -15.28
N VAL A 116 -7.92 -8.34 -16.10
CA VAL A 116 -6.91 -8.00 -17.12
C VAL A 116 -6.04 -6.81 -16.71
N GLY A 117 -6.43 -6.11 -15.64
CA GLY A 117 -5.67 -5.00 -15.08
C GLY A 117 -6.20 -4.56 -13.72
N PHE A 118 -5.33 -3.94 -12.93
CA PHE A 118 -5.69 -3.22 -11.71
C PHE A 118 -5.35 -1.75 -11.88
N ALA A 119 -6.37 -0.89 -11.94
CA ALA A 119 -6.20 0.53 -12.11
C ALA A 119 -6.33 1.27 -10.77
N LYS A 120 -5.34 2.12 -10.49
CA LYS A 120 -5.42 3.15 -9.45
C LYS A 120 -5.76 4.47 -10.13
N VAL A 121 -6.82 5.13 -9.66
CA VAL A 121 -7.30 6.41 -10.19
C VAL A 121 -7.21 7.44 -9.08
N SER A 122 -6.46 8.50 -9.37
CA SER A 122 -6.35 9.67 -8.50
C SER A 122 -7.56 10.59 -8.65
N LEU A 123 -7.87 11.34 -7.58
CA LEU A 123 -8.90 12.36 -7.54
C LEU A 123 -8.34 13.73 -7.05
N ASP A 124 -7.02 13.85 -6.90
CA ASP A 124 -6.35 15.09 -6.49
C ASP A 124 -4.86 15.12 -6.89
N ASP A 125 -4.28 16.32 -6.90
CA ASP A 125 -2.88 16.55 -7.32
C ASP A 125 -1.83 15.85 -6.45
N ILE A 126 -2.15 15.58 -5.17
CA ILE A 126 -1.23 14.90 -4.25
C ILE A 126 -1.11 13.44 -4.69
N ASN A 127 -2.24 12.81 -4.98
CA ASN A 127 -2.32 11.44 -5.44
C ASN A 127 -1.80 11.28 -6.87
N ASP A 128 -1.89 12.32 -7.70
CA ASP A 128 -1.31 12.32 -9.04
C ASP A 128 0.20 12.08 -9.01
N LYS A 129 0.91 12.85 -8.19
CA LYS A 129 2.37 12.71 -8.01
C LYS A 129 2.75 11.34 -7.45
N ARG A 130 1.95 10.80 -6.52
CA ARG A 130 2.20 9.48 -5.91
C ARG A 130 2.03 8.34 -6.93
N LEU A 131 1.01 8.41 -7.78
CA LEU A 131 0.81 7.40 -8.83
C LEU A 131 1.89 7.50 -9.91
N GLU A 132 2.30 8.72 -10.27
CA GLU A 132 3.40 8.92 -11.21
C GLU A 132 4.72 8.35 -10.69
N HIS A 133 5.00 8.57 -9.40
CA HIS A 133 6.14 8.00 -8.70
C HIS A 133 6.08 6.47 -8.65
N GLU A 134 4.94 5.90 -8.25
CA GLU A 134 4.76 4.44 -8.20
C GLU A 134 5.03 3.79 -9.56
N ALA A 135 4.48 4.32 -10.65
CA ALA A 135 4.70 3.78 -11.98
C ALA A 135 6.17 3.91 -12.42
N THR A 136 6.88 4.95 -11.99
CA THR A 136 8.31 5.11 -12.24
C THR A 136 9.11 4.04 -11.50
N VAL A 137 8.84 3.83 -10.21
CA VAL A 137 9.48 2.81 -9.39
C VAL A 137 9.23 1.40 -9.94
N LEU A 138 7.99 1.08 -10.30
CA LEU A 138 7.65 -0.22 -10.89
C LEU A 138 8.44 -0.49 -12.18
N ASN A 139 8.56 0.52 -13.06
CA ASN A 139 9.36 0.39 -14.29
C ASN A 139 10.86 0.24 -14.03
N GLU A 140 11.40 0.89 -12.99
CA GLU A 140 12.80 0.71 -12.58
C GLU A 140 13.06 -0.70 -12.05
N LEU A 141 12.14 -1.22 -11.23
CA LEU A 141 12.25 -2.56 -10.64
C LEU A 141 12.05 -3.66 -11.68
N ALA A 142 11.15 -3.46 -12.66
CA ALA A 142 10.93 -4.41 -13.75
C ALA A 142 12.18 -4.63 -14.62
N ARG A 143 13.12 -3.68 -14.65
CA ARG A 143 14.42 -3.82 -15.35
C ARG A 143 15.42 -4.71 -14.59
N LYS A 144 15.12 -5.08 -13.35
CA LYS A 144 15.97 -5.90 -12.48
C LYS A 144 15.16 -7.09 -11.94
N PRO A 145 14.76 -8.04 -12.80
CA PRO A 145 13.96 -9.17 -12.39
C PRO A 145 14.69 -10.02 -11.34
N SER A 146 13.92 -10.61 -10.43
CA SER A 146 14.43 -11.45 -9.34
C SER A 146 13.46 -12.57 -9.06
N ASP A 147 13.95 -13.79 -8.89
CA ASP A 147 13.12 -14.93 -8.48
C ASP A 147 12.55 -14.77 -7.07
N ALA A 148 13.15 -13.89 -6.25
CA ALA A 148 12.70 -13.61 -4.88
C ALA A 148 11.60 -12.54 -4.79
N LEU A 149 11.33 -11.82 -5.88
CA LEU A 149 10.42 -10.67 -5.89
C LEU A 149 9.75 -10.53 -7.26
N HIS A 150 8.41 -10.54 -7.24
CA HIS A 150 7.58 -10.04 -8.32
C HIS A 150 7.03 -8.65 -7.95
N VAL A 151 7.13 -7.71 -8.89
CA VAL A 151 6.43 -6.43 -8.84
C VAL A 151 5.44 -6.36 -9.99
N PRO A 152 4.24 -5.80 -9.80
CA PRO A 152 3.26 -5.69 -10.89
C PRO A 152 3.85 -4.94 -12.09
N ALA A 153 3.74 -5.54 -13.28
CA ALA A 153 4.09 -4.81 -14.49
C ALA A 153 3.15 -3.60 -14.68
N VAL A 154 3.69 -2.46 -15.13
CA VAL A 154 2.87 -1.32 -15.54
C VAL A 154 2.31 -1.61 -16.92
N LEU A 155 1.00 -1.83 -17.00
CA LEU A 155 0.30 -2.12 -18.26
C LEU A 155 -0.04 -0.84 -19.03
N GLY A 156 -0.25 0.25 -18.32
CA GLY A 156 -0.60 1.53 -18.94
C GLY A 156 -0.58 2.69 -17.95
N ARG A 157 -0.40 3.89 -18.49
CA ARG A 157 -0.41 5.16 -17.75
C ARG A 157 -1.19 6.18 -18.57
N GLY A 158 -1.89 7.08 -17.91
CA GLY A 158 -2.60 8.15 -18.58
C GLY A 158 -3.27 9.10 -17.61
N GLN A 159 -4.14 9.94 -18.14
CA GLN A 159 -4.96 10.84 -17.34
C GLN A 159 -6.43 10.67 -17.69
N VAL A 160 -7.29 10.82 -16.68
CA VAL A 160 -8.74 10.81 -16.84
C VAL A 160 -9.30 11.98 -16.05
N ALA A 161 -10.04 12.86 -16.72
CA ALA A 161 -10.54 14.11 -16.13
C ALA A 161 -9.42 14.94 -15.44
N GLY A 162 -8.22 14.96 -16.03
CA GLY A 162 -7.07 15.71 -15.53
C GLY A 162 -6.29 15.05 -14.41
N HIS A 163 -6.73 13.91 -13.88
CA HIS A 163 -6.03 13.18 -12.82
C HIS A 163 -5.34 11.92 -13.34
N GLN A 164 -4.24 11.54 -12.69
CA GLN A 164 -3.40 10.43 -13.09
C GLN A 164 -4.10 9.08 -12.87
N VAL A 165 -3.84 8.18 -13.81
CA VAL A 165 -4.27 6.79 -13.77
C VAL A 165 -3.08 5.90 -14.10
N VAL A 166 -2.90 4.87 -13.27
CA VAL A 166 -1.90 3.82 -13.50
C VAL A 166 -2.61 2.49 -13.49
N VAL A 167 -2.41 1.72 -14.56
CA VAL A 167 -2.89 0.35 -14.67
C VAL A 167 -1.71 -0.59 -14.51
N THR A 168 -1.86 -1.54 -13.59
CA THR A 168 -0.85 -2.54 -13.27
C THR A 168 -1.38 -3.94 -13.53
N GLU A 169 -0.45 -4.88 -13.63
CA GLU A 169 -0.73 -6.31 -13.66
C GLU A 169 -1.60 -6.71 -12.46
N PRO A 170 -2.71 -7.42 -12.69
CA PRO A 170 -3.56 -7.84 -11.60
C PRO A 170 -2.86 -8.92 -10.77
N LEU A 171 -3.07 -8.85 -9.46
CA LEU A 171 -2.58 -9.87 -8.53
C LEU A 171 -3.12 -11.27 -8.91
N PRO A 172 -2.28 -12.33 -8.90
CA PRO A 172 -2.71 -13.67 -9.25
C PRO A 172 -3.85 -14.20 -8.36
N PRO A 173 -4.78 -15.03 -8.88
CA PRO A 173 -5.92 -15.53 -8.10
C PRO A 173 -5.55 -16.37 -6.87
N ASP A 174 -4.39 -17.02 -6.91
CA ASP A 174 -3.84 -17.83 -5.83
C ASP A 174 -3.13 -17.00 -4.76
N ALA A 175 -2.91 -15.69 -4.99
CA ALA A 175 -2.21 -14.82 -4.07
C ALA A 175 -2.85 -14.73 -2.68
N ARG A 176 -2.02 -14.84 -1.65
CA ARG A 176 -2.43 -14.74 -0.23
C ARG A 176 -1.52 -13.78 0.51
N PRO A 177 -2.05 -12.86 1.32
CA PRO A 177 -1.21 -12.02 2.18
C PRO A 177 -0.34 -12.89 3.09
N ILE A 178 0.92 -12.51 3.27
CA ILE A 178 1.79 -13.23 4.20
C ILE A 178 1.30 -13.09 5.65
N PRO A 179 1.69 -14.01 6.56
CA PRO A 179 1.31 -13.92 7.96
C PRO A 179 1.85 -12.62 8.60
N ALA A 180 0.99 -11.90 9.32
CA ALA A 180 1.39 -10.75 10.13
C ALA A 180 2.13 -11.20 11.41
N ARG A 181 3.37 -11.67 11.27
CA ARG A 181 4.26 -12.15 12.33
C ARG A 181 5.69 -11.69 12.04
N LEU A 182 6.44 -11.32 13.08
CA LEU A 182 7.80 -10.78 12.92
C LEU A 182 8.75 -11.73 12.16
N HIS A 183 8.70 -13.04 12.43
CA HIS A 183 9.54 -14.03 11.75
C HIS A 183 9.16 -14.27 10.28
N ALA A 184 8.06 -13.70 9.79
CA ALA A 184 7.66 -13.80 8.39
C ALA A 184 8.28 -12.69 7.53
N PHE A 185 9.22 -11.90 8.07
CA PHE A 185 9.91 -10.85 7.32
C PHE A 185 10.70 -11.44 6.13
N PRO A 186 10.37 -11.07 4.88
CA PRO A 186 10.99 -11.67 3.71
C PRO A 186 12.31 -10.96 3.33
N ALA A 187 13.37 -11.22 4.10
CA ALA A 187 14.67 -10.54 3.93
C ALA A 187 15.27 -10.71 2.51
N ALA A 188 15.09 -11.86 1.87
CA ALA A 188 15.56 -12.11 0.50
C ALA A 188 14.85 -11.21 -0.52
N CYS A 189 13.55 -10.97 -0.33
CA CYS A 189 12.76 -10.05 -1.15
C CYS A 189 13.27 -8.62 -1.02
N VAL A 190 13.55 -8.15 0.21
CA VAL A 190 14.13 -6.82 0.45
C VAL A 190 15.49 -6.68 -0.23
N LYS A 191 16.36 -7.69 -0.09
CA LYS A 191 17.67 -7.69 -0.75
C LYS A 191 17.56 -7.56 -2.27
N ALA A 192 16.52 -8.13 -2.88
CA ALA A 192 16.32 -8.10 -4.33
C ALA A 192 16.08 -6.69 -4.89
N PHE A 193 15.28 -5.86 -4.21
CA PHE A 193 14.97 -4.50 -4.69
C PHE A 193 15.81 -3.39 -4.08
N ALA A 194 16.41 -3.61 -2.90
CA ALA A 194 17.05 -2.54 -2.15
C ALA A 194 18.30 -1.97 -2.84
N GLY A 195 18.96 -2.79 -3.68
CA GLY A 195 20.19 -2.39 -4.39
C GLY A 195 21.39 -2.21 -3.46
N GLU A 196 22.43 -1.57 -3.99
CA GLU A 196 23.65 -1.26 -3.24
C GLU A 196 23.42 -0.11 -2.25
N ALA A 197 24.10 -0.19 -1.11
CA ALA A 197 24.06 0.86 -0.12
C ALA A 197 25.02 2.00 -0.47
N LYS A 198 24.59 3.23 -0.23
CA LYS A 198 25.40 4.45 -0.34
C LYS A 198 25.55 5.08 1.03
N SER A 199 26.76 5.46 1.41
CA SER A 199 26.99 6.26 2.62
C SER A 199 26.63 7.72 2.38
N ILE A 200 25.93 8.32 3.33
CA ILE A 200 25.48 9.72 3.32
C ILE A 200 25.98 10.39 4.59
N ARG A 201 26.61 11.56 4.43
CA ARG A 201 27.09 12.37 5.56
C ARG A 201 25.95 13.22 6.15
N PRO A 202 26.08 13.68 7.41
CA PRO A 202 25.03 14.49 8.04
C PRO A 202 24.69 15.79 7.29
N ASP A 203 25.67 16.42 6.62
CA ASP A 203 25.47 17.63 5.80
C ASP A 203 24.59 17.36 4.57
N GLU A 204 24.48 16.11 4.14
CA GLU A 204 23.70 15.69 2.98
C GLU A 204 22.25 15.29 3.33
N PHE A 205 21.91 15.14 4.63
CA PHE A 205 20.57 14.70 5.05
C PHE A 205 19.42 15.57 4.51
N PRO A 206 19.53 16.92 4.45
CA PRO A 206 18.48 17.75 3.85
C PRO A 206 18.18 17.42 2.38
N GLY A 207 19.12 16.78 1.68
CA GLY A 207 18.95 16.33 0.30
C GLY A 207 18.26 14.98 0.14
N LEU A 208 18.02 14.24 1.23
CA LEU A 208 17.27 12.98 1.17
C LEU A 208 15.80 13.26 0.85
N SER A 209 15.19 12.46 -0.03
CA SER A 209 13.87 12.71 -0.60
C SER A 209 12.74 12.81 0.43
N TRP A 210 12.97 12.29 1.64
CA TRP A 210 12.00 12.18 2.73
C TRP A 210 12.33 13.08 3.94
N TRP A 211 13.57 13.56 4.07
CA TRP A 211 14.02 14.27 5.27
C TRP A 211 13.27 15.57 5.54
N PRO A 212 12.98 16.43 4.53
CA PRO A 212 12.19 17.65 4.75
C PRO A 212 10.79 17.35 5.34
N ALA A 213 10.15 16.26 4.91
CA ALA A 213 8.85 15.86 5.44
C ALA A 213 8.95 15.36 6.89
N TYR A 214 10.04 14.67 7.25
CA TYR A 214 10.32 14.31 8.64
C TYR A 214 10.45 15.56 9.52
N GLU A 215 11.23 16.56 9.09
CA GLU A 215 11.43 17.80 9.84
C GLU A 215 10.12 18.58 10.03
N GLN A 216 9.25 18.63 9.01
CA GLN A 216 7.92 19.23 9.13
C GLN A 216 7.01 18.53 10.16
N HIS A 217 7.27 17.26 10.48
CA HIS A 217 6.51 16.50 11.47
C HIS A 217 7.08 16.60 12.89
N LEU A 218 8.29 17.12 13.04
CA LEU A 218 8.87 17.40 14.35
C LEU A 218 8.12 18.57 15.00
N ASN A 219 7.36 18.23 16.04
CA ASN A 219 6.81 19.20 16.99
C ASN A 219 7.58 19.10 18.32
N GLY A 220 7.27 19.95 19.29
CA GLY A 220 7.96 19.98 20.59
C GLY A 220 8.07 18.61 21.29
N ARG A 221 7.11 17.69 21.11
CA ARG A 221 7.13 16.34 21.72
C ARG A 221 8.04 15.34 21.00
N GLY A 222 8.54 15.66 19.81
CA GLY A 222 9.52 14.84 19.08
C GLY A 222 10.98 15.23 19.35
N LYS A 223 11.23 16.26 20.16
CA LYS A 223 12.58 16.84 20.33
C LYS A 223 13.57 15.87 20.97
N ALA A 224 13.14 15.10 21.98
CA ALA A 224 13.99 14.09 22.62
C ALA A 224 14.43 13.00 21.63
N PHE A 225 13.52 12.55 20.77
CA PHE A 225 13.83 11.60 19.70
C PHE A 225 14.82 12.19 18.70
N ASP A 226 14.55 13.40 18.18
CA ASP A 226 15.42 14.06 17.19
C ASP A 226 16.83 14.32 17.74
N THR A 227 16.94 14.74 19.00
CA THR A 227 18.23 14.97 19.66
C THR A 227 19.05 13.68 19.74
N GLN A 228 18.41 12.58 20.15
CA GLN A 228 19.07 11.27 20.20
C GLN A 228 19.43 10.76 18.80
N LEU A 229 18.54 10.89 17.82
CA LEU A 229 18.80 10.52 16.44
C LEU A 229 20.05 11.24 15.93
N ARG A 230 20.08 12.57 15.99
CA ARG A 230 21.20 13.38 15.47
C ARG A 230 22.54 13.05 16.15
N ALA A 231 22.53 12.76 17.45
CA ALA A 231 23.73 12.33 18.15
C ALA A 231 24.26 10.98 17.63
N LEU A 232 23.37 10.00 17.41
CA LEU A 232 23.73 8.66 16.95
C LEU A 232 24.16 8.62 15.47
N VAL A 233 23.64 9.53 14.64
CA VAL A 233 23.95 9.58 13.20
C VAL A 233 24.96 10.68 12.83
N ALA A 234 25.69 11.23 13.79
CA ALA A 234 26.68 12.27 13.56
C ALA A 234 27.85 11.83 12.65
N GLY A 235 28.08 10.52 12.51
CA GLY A 235 29.05 9.94 11.57
C GLY A 235 28.50 9.69 10.16
N GLY A 236 27.22 10.00 9.91
CA GLY A 236 26.51 9.61 8.70
C GLY A 236 25.79 8.27 8.83
N VAL A 237 25.06 7.89 7.78
CA VAL A 237 24.29 6.62 7.70
C VAL A 237 24.45 5.99 6.33
N ALA A 238 24.17 4.69 6.24
CA ALA A 238 24.00 4.03 4.96
C ALA A 238 22.53 4.15 4.51
N VAL A 239 22.31 4.46 3.24
CA VAL A 239 20.99 4.49 2.60
C VAL A 239 20.95 3.58 1.39
N ARG A 240 19.77 3.12 1.05
CA ARG A 240 19.48 2.30 -0.13
C ARG A 240 18.00 2.39 -0.48
N ARG A 241 17.56 1.69 -1.52
CA ARG A 241 16.13 1.67 -1.83
C ARG A 241 15.34 0.96 -0.74
N ALA A 242 14.22 1.54 -0.33
CA ALA A 242 13.20 0.91 0.47
C ALA A 242 11.84 0.99 -0.21
N HIS A 243 10.94 0.10 0.17
CA HIS A 243 9.55 0.13 -0.26
C HIS A 243 8.74 1.23 0.46
N GLY A 244 9.09 1.56 1.71
CA GLY A 244 8.43 2.66 2.45
C GLY A 244 7.24 2.21 3.30
N ASP A 245 6.33 1.44 2.71
CA ASP A 245 5.22 0.76 3.43
C ASP A 245 5.29 -0.78 3.34
N PHE A 246 6.47 -1.36 3.60
CA PHE A 246 6.71 -2.81 3.58
C PHE A 246 6.04 -3.60 4.72
N GLY A 247 4.72 -3.51 4.83
CA GLY A 247 3.92 -4.26 5.79
C GLY A 247 3.36 -5.57 5.22
N PRO A 248 2.91 -6.51 6.08
CA PRO A 248 2.26 -7.75 5.64
C PRO A 248 1.03 -7.58 4.74
N SER A 249 0.43 -6.38 4.70
CA SER A 249 -0.70 -6.07 3.81
C SER A 249 -0.31 -5.86 2.35
N ASN A 250 0.97 -5.58 2.09
CA ASN A 250 1.50 -5.24 0.77
C ASN A 250 2.32 -6.39 0.16
N ILE A 251 2.43 -7.52 0.88
CA ILE A 251 3.23 -8.66 0.49
C ILE A 251 2.33 -9.89 0.38
N PHE A 252 2.34 -10.52 -0.79
CA PHE A 252 1.50 -11.65 -1.12
C PHE A 252 2.33 -12.84 -1.58
N GLU A 253 2.05 -14.01 -1.05
CA GLU A 253 2.61 -15.28 -1.51
C GLU A 253 1.74 -15.88 -2.61
N THR A 254 2.39 -16.34 -3.68
CA THR A 254 1.79 -17.05 -4.81
C THR A 254 2.57 -18.34 -5.07
N SER A 255 2.05 -19.20 -5.95
CA SER A 255 2.80 -20.36 -6.46
C SER A 255 4.09 -19.99 -7.20
N GLY A 256 4.20 -18.75 -7.71
CA GLY A 256 5.37 -18.25 -8.43
C GLY A 256 6.33 -17.37 -7.60
N GLY A 257 6.10 -17.22 -6.29
CA GLY A 257 6.94 -16.39 -5.41
C GLY A 257 6.20 -15.26 -4.72
N LEU A 258 6.96 -14.30 -4.19
CA LEU A 258 6.43 -13.17 -3.43
C LEU A 258 6.12 -11.98 -4.34
N TRP A 259 4.91 -11.46 -4.23
CA TRP A 259 4.45 -10.23 -4.86
C TRP A 259 4.48 -9.10 -3.85
N VAL A 260 5.05 -7.96 -4.25
CA VAL A 260 5.06 -6.74 -3.44
C VAL A 260 4.35 -5.63 -4.19
N LEU A 261 3.34 -5.05 -3.55
CA LEU A 261 2.43 -4.05 -4.11
C LEU A 261 2.59 -2.71 -3.39
N ASP A 262 2.08 -1.64 -4.00
CA ASP A 262 1.95 -0.32 -3.37
C ASP A 262 3.30 0.40 -3.15
N TRP A 263 4.00 0.66 -4.26
CA TRP A 263 5.34 1.24 -4.27
C TRP A 263 5.38 2.77 -4.18
N GLU A 264 4.27 3.41 -3.83
CA GLU A 264 4.12 4.86 -3.83
C GLU A 264 4.94 5.59 -2.75
N GLU A 265 5.32 4.89 -1.69
CA GLU A 265 6.18 5.43 -0.62
C GLU A 265 7.65 4.99 -0.77
N SER A 266 8.00 4.38 -1.91
CA SER A 266 9.37 3.92 -2.15
C SER A 266 10.33 5.10 -2.25
N ALA A 267 11.51 4.97 -1.66
CA ALA A 267 12.57 5.97 -1.76
C ALA A 267 13.90 5.26 -2.05
N ALA A 268 14.72 5.83 -2.94
CA ALA A 268 16.01 5.26 -3.34
C ALA A 268 17.12 5.48 -2.30
N ASP A 269 16.89 6.38 -1.36
CA ASP A 269 17.80 6.91 -0.35
C ASP A 269 17.22 6.74 1.07
N ALA A 270 16.50 5.64 1.27
CA ALA A 270 15.94 5.28 2.57
C ALA A 270 17.00 4.61 3.47
N PRO A 271 16.86 4.69 4.80
CA PRO A 271 17.78 4.04 5.75
C PRO A 271 17.83 2.52 5.57
N MET A 272 18.96 1.88 5.91
CA MET A 272 19.16 0.44 5.68
C MET A 272 18.06 -0.45 6.26
N LEU A 273 17.49 -0.03 7.40
CA LEU A 273 16.49 -0.79 8.17
C LEU A 273 15.06 -0.33 7.94
N ALA A 274 14.82 0.57 6.97
CA ALA A 274 13.51 1.14 6.68
C ALA A 274 12.41 0.07 6.59
N ASP A 275 12.60 -0.95 5.75
CA ASP A 275 11.58 -1.98 5.52
C ASP A 275 11.48 -3.00 6.67
N GLU A 276 12.58 -3.28 7.39
CA GLU A 276 12.55 -4.17 8.57
C GLU A 276 11.73 -3.54 9.71
N ILE A 277 11.98 -2.25 10.01
CA ILE A 277 11.27 -1.51 11.05
C ILE A 277 9.82 -1.27 10.63
N THR A 278 9.58 -0.92 9.37
CA THR A 278 8.24 -0.80 8.81
C THR A 278 7.46 -2.11 8.92
N PHE A 279 8.09 -3.26 8.67
CA PHE A 279 7.45 -4.56 8.83
C PHE A 279 7.09 -4.86 10.29
N ASP A 280 8.00 -4.65 11.25
CA ASP A 280 7.69 -4.80 12.69
C ASP A 280 6.49 -3.94 13.09
N MET A 281 6.49 -2.68 12.66
CA MET A 281 5.40 -1.74 12.94
C MET A 281 4.09 -2.17 12.28
N GLY A 282 4.12 -2.66 11.04
CA GLY A 282 2.96 -3.22 10.34
C GLY A 282 2.35 -4.42 11.05
N VAL A 283 3.18 -5.35 11.55
CA VAL A 283 2.75 -6.47 12.39
C VAL A 283 2.07 -5.98 13.68
N ASN A 284 2.58 -4.88 14.25
CA ASN A 284 2.11 -4.33 15.52
C ASN A 284 1.11 -3.16 15.38
N ALA A 285 0.65 -2.81 14.19
CA ALA A 285 -0.09 -1.57 13.92
C ALA A 285 -1.32 -1.38 14.82
N ARG A 286 -2.07 -2.46 15.08
CA ARG A 286 -3.24 -2.44 15.99
C ARG A 286 -2.86 -2.15 17.45
N ARG A 287 -1.70 -2.64 17.90
CA ARG A 287 -1.20 -2.40 19.26
C ARG A 287 -0.74 -0.96 19.39
N ILE A 288 -0.01 -0.45 18.40
CA ILE A 288 0.45 0.94 18.35
C ILE A 288 -0.73 1.91 18.41
N ALA A 289 -1.77 1.67 17.60
CA ALA A 289 -2.96 2.52 17.57
C ALA A 289 -3.75 2.52 18.90
N ARG A 290 -3.72 1.43 19.67
CA ARG A 290 -4.49 1.28 20.92
C ARG A 290 -3.75 1.78 22.16
N ASN A 291 -2.45 1.49 22.25
CA ASN A 291 -1.62 1.87 23.38
C ASN A 291 -0.18 2.13 22.90
N PRO A 292 0.10 3.34 22.39
CA PRO A 292 1.38 3.65 21.75
C PRO A 292 2.55 3.56 22.72
N VAL A 293 2.39 3.94 23.99
CA VAL A 293 3.45 3.87 25.01
C VAL A 293 3.84 2.41 25.31
N ALA A 294 2.87 1.54 25.56
CA ALA A 294 3.14 0.13 25.80
C ALA A 294 3.68 -0.60 24.55
N ALA A 295 3.31 -0.14 23.35
CA ALA A 295 3.87 -0.64 22.09
C ALA A 295 5.32 -0.18 21.89
N LEU A 296 5.61 1.10 22.17
CA LEU A 296 6.94 1.69 22.11
C LEU A 296 7.91 0.99 23.06
N ARG A 297 7.53 0.76 24.32
CA ARG A 297 8.36 -0.01 25.28
C ARG A 297 8.67 -1.42 24.78
N ALA A 298 7.67 -2.10 24.22
CA ALA A 298 7.88 -3.42 23.65
C ALA A 298 8.78 -3.38 22.41
N PHE A 299 8.66 -2.35 21.57
CA PHE A 299 9.55 -2.11 20.43
C PHE A 299 10.99 -1.86 20.90
N ALA A 300 11.20 -0.97 21.88
CA ALA A 300 12.51 -0.68 22.45
C ALA A 300 13.16 -1.93 23.07
N GLN A 301 12.39 -2.74 23.80
CA GLN A 301 12.87 -4.00 24.36
C GLN A 301 13.33 -5.01 23.30
N ARG A 302 12.69 -5.03 22.11
CA ARG A 302 13.08 -5.93 21.01
C ARG A 302 14.25 -5.39 20.19
N ASN A 303 14.21 -4.10 19.86
CA ASN A 303 15.06 -3.52 18.83
C ASN A 303 16.20 -2.66 19.38
N LEU A 304 16.07 -2.06 20.57
CA LEU A 304 17.03 -1.08 21.10
C LEU A 304 17.88 -1.60 22.27
N ARG A 305 17.33 -2.50 23.10
CA ARG A 305 17.99 -2.93 24.35
C ARG A 305 19.38 -3.53 24.14
N SER A 306 19.56 -4.35 23.11
CA SER A 306 20.83 -5.01 22.79
C SER A 306 21.54 -4.39 21.58
N ALA A 307 21.01 -3.30 21.03
CA ALA A 307 21.64 -2.61 19.90
C ALA A 307 22.76 -1.70 20.39
N ASP A 308 23.90 -1.73 19.70
CA ASP A 308 24.95 -0.73 19.83
C ASP A 308 24.50 0.62 19.24
N ASP A 309 25.31 1.66 19.41
CA ASP A 309 24.95 3.01 18.98
C ASP A 309 24.76 3.12 17.46
N ALA A 310 25.56 2.39 16.67
CA ALA A 310 25.41 2.35 15.22
C ALA A 310 24.06 1.75 14.80
N ARG A 311 23.71 0.56 15.33
CA ARG A 311 22.43 -0.08 15.05
C ARG A 311 21.26 0.74 15.58
N ARG A 312 21.40 1.39 16.74
CA ARG A 312 20.37 2.32 17.27
C ARG A 312 20.17 3.50 16.33
N GLY A 313 21.24 4.10 15.82
CA GLY A 313 21.18 5.17 14.81
C GLY A 313 20.37 4.75 13.59
N GLU A 314 20.66 3.58 13.02
CA GLU A 314 19.94 3.04 11.87
C GLU A 314 18.44 2.78 12.17
N ILE A 315 18.11 2.29 13.38
CA ILE A 315 16.71 2.06 13.79
C ILE A 315 15.96 3.39 13.92
N LEU A 316 16.56 4.39 14.57
CA LEU A 316 15.95 5.70 14.73
C LEU A 316 15.82 6.41 13.37
N MET A 317 16.80 6.26 12.48
CA MET A 317 16.72 6.78 11.12
C MET A 317 15.56 6.13 10.35
N ALA A 318 15.38 4.81 10.46
CA ALA A 318 14.25 4.10 9.86
C ALA A 318 12.89 4.55 10.44
N LEU A 319 12.81 4.84 11.74
CA LEU A 319 11.61 5.42 12.36
C LEU A 319 11.33 6.84 11.83
N ALA A 320 12.36 7.66 11.65
CA ALA A 320 12.23 9.01 11.06
C ALA A 320 11.72 8.94 9.61
N PHE A 321 12.30 8.05 8.81
CA PHE A 321 11.84 7.77 7.44
C PHE A 321 10.37 7.33 7.42
N ARG A 322 9.99 6.34 8.23
CA ARG A 322 8.59 5.89 8.31
C ARG A 322 7.64 7.00 8.78
N ALA A 323 8.10 7.90 9.65
CA ALA A 323 7.30 9.04 10.07
C ALA A 323 7.06 10.05 8.94
N ALA A 324 8.02 10.19 8.02
CA ALA A 324 7.90 11.04 6.83
C ALA A 324 6.94 10.45 5.79
N VAL A 325 7.18 9.23 5.33
CA VAL A 325 6.49 8.65 4.17
C VAL A 325 5.33 7.72 4.53
N GLY A 326 5.35 7.13 5.72
CA GLY A 326 4.45 6.03 6.07
C GLY A 326 3.20 6.42 6.86
N PRO A 327 2.47 5.40 7.36
CA PRO A 327 1.37 5.58 8.28
C PRO A 327 1.75 6.38 9.54
N ARG A 328 0.75 6.93 10.23
CA ARG A 328 0.96 7.78 11.43
C ARG A 328 1.56 7.04 12.64
N ASP A 329 1.87 5.75 12.54
CA ASP A 329 2.31 4.93 13.67
C ASP A 329 3.71 5.32 14.19
N ALA A 330 4.66 5.62 13.30
CA ALA A 330 6.00 6.06 13.70
C ALA A 330 5.95 7.43 14.39
N ARG A 331 5.05 8.31 13.93
CA ARG A 331 4.79 9.61 14.57
C ARG A 331 4.29 9.45 16.01
N LEU A 332 3.54 8.38 16.31
CA LEU A 332 3.12 8.08 17.69
C LEU A 332 4.32 7.66 18.55
N PHE A 333 5.24 6.85 18.03
CA PHE A 333 6.46 6.48 18.75
C PHE A 333 7.32 7.71 19.05
N ILE A 334 7.60 8.54 18.03
CA ILE A 334 8.39 9.77 18.16
C ILE A 334 7.78 10.71 19.21
N ARG A 335 6.46 10.90 19.19
CA ARG A 335 5.75 11.76 20.15
C ARG A 335 5.83 11.27 21.60
N HIS A 336 5.99 9.96 21.81
CA HIS A 336 6.03 9.35 23.14
C HIS A 336 7.44 8.92 23.56
N TRP A 337 8.46 9.37 22.84
CA TRP A 337 9.83 8.88 23.01
C TRP A 337 10.39 9.10 24.42
N GLU A 338 10.08 10.25 25.03
CA GLU A 338 10.51 10.61 26.41
C GLU A 338 10.05 9.59 27.48
N THR A 339 9.06 8.74 27.17
CA THR A 339 8.59 7.70 28.11
C THR A 339 9.50 6.47 28.19
N LEU A 340 10.57 6.44 27.39
CA LEU A 340 11.63 5.43 27.44
C LEU A 340 12.79 5.81 28.37
N SER A 341 12.87 7.08 28.78
CA SER A 341 13.90 7.59 29.68
C SER A 341 13.73 7.16 31.12
#